data_AF-A0AAU8A216-F1
#
_entry.id   AF-A0AAU8A216-F1
#
_cell.length_a   1.000
_cell.length_b   1.000
_cell.length_c   1.000
_cell.angle_alpha   90.00
_cell.angle_beta   90.00
_cell.angle_gamma   90.00
#
_symmetry.space_group_name_H-M   'P 1'
#
loop_
_entity.id
_entity.type
_entity.pdbx_description
1 polymer ?
#
loop_
_entity_poly.entity_id
_entity_poly.type
_entity_poly.pdbx_seq_one_letter_code
_entity_poly.pdbx_strand_id
1 'polypeptide(L)'
;MKFHLMHCVPHPRMHGLYGYREVIQSIEWGLKELGQSVTYALNNFDPESINIIFGAQVLPIGVLEKLPGNTIIYNLEQIRGSSKDQIRPEVHFYSNKFQVWEYSPSNLLAWELMGAKNVQVVPVAYAPTLTRIPKPHTQDIDVLIYGLTGKKRLEIFHQLSNAGISTIFASGFYGEARDQLIARSKVVLNINLYDFTRIFEIVRVSYLLANKKAVIATIDPNTYIEPEFLEAAKFISPDKVVEICIHFLESDMERNVLEQKGFNTFAQRDIRVILKAALGI
;
A
#
# COMPACT_ATOMS: atom_id res chain seq x y z
N MET A 1 -3.50 6.21 25.71
CA MET A 1 -2.26 6.83 25.22
C MET A 1 -2.60 7.92 24.20
N LYS A 2 -1.68 8.86 23.98
CA LYS A 2 -1.80 9.91 22.97
C LYS A 2 -0.87 9.57 21.80
N PHE A 3 -1.43 9.37 20.62
CA PHE A 3 -0.70 9.09 19.39
C PHE A 3 -0.74 10.29 18.46
N HIS A 4 0.35 10.47 17.73
CA HIS A 4 0.46 11.45 16.65
C HIS A 4 0.92 10.76 15.37
N LEU A 5 0.11 10.84 14.32
CA LEU A 5 0.42 10.25 13.03
C LEU A 5 1.09 11.32 12.15
N MET A 6 2.40 11.18 11.93
CA MET A 6 3.15 12.07 11.07
C MET A 6 3.29 11.45 9.68
N HIS A 7 2.81 12.16 8.68
CA HIS A 7 3.00 11.78 7.28
C HIS A 7 4.06 12.66 6.62
N CYS A 8 5.16 12.04 6.23
CA CYS A 8 6.28 12.73 5.61
C CYS A 8 5.97 12.98 4.13
N VAL A 9 5.85 14.25 3.76
CA VAL A 9 5.81 14.73 2.37
C VAL A 9 6.73 15.97 2.30
N PRO A 10 8.06 15.81 2.40
CA PRO A 10 8.97 16.94 2.69
C PRO A 10 9.09 17.97 1.57
N HIS A 11 8.61 17.64 0.37
CA HIS A 11 8.62 18.52 -0.78
C HIS A 11 7.35 18.28 -1.60
N PRO A 12 6.70 19.32 -2.15
CA PRO A 12 5.57 19.19 -3.07
C PRO A 12 5.79 18.24 -4.27
N ARG A 13 7.05 17.99 -4.68
CA ARG A 13 7.40 17.06 -5.76
C ARG A 13 7.51 15.60 -5.30
N MET A 14 7.56 15.35 -3.99
CA MET A 14 7.54 13.99 -3.39
C MET A 14 6.11 13.49 -3.17
N HIS A 15 5.23 13.77 -4.14
CA HIS A 15 3.85 13.31 -4.19
C HIS A 15 3.66 11.79 -4.04
N GLY A 16 4.69 10.98 -4.35
CA GLY A 16 4.71 9.52 -4.12
C GLY A 16 4.18 9.06 -2.76
N LEU A 17 4.54 9.80 -1.71
CA LEU A 17 4.24 9.46 -0.32
C LEU A 17 2.76 9.61 0.03
N TYR A 18 1.99 10.39 -0.74
CA TYR A 18 0.52 10.43 -0.61
C TYR A 18 -0.14 9.06 -0.83
N GLY A 19 0.57 8.10 -1.44
CA GLY A 19 0.13 6.71 -1.53
C GLY A 19 -0.03 5.99 -0.18
N TYR A 20 0.50 6.53 0.91
CA TYR A 20 0.32 5.96 2.25
C TYR A 20 -0.96 6.42 2.95
N ARG A 21 -1.67 7.41 2.40
CA ARG A 21 -2.77 8.09 3.11
C ARG A 21 -3.86 7.13 3.58
N GLU A 22 -4.17 6.13 2.78
CA GLU A 22 -5.18 5.13 3.13
C GLU A 22 -4.73 4.23 4.29
N VAL A 23 -3.47 3.80 4.31
CA VAL A 23 -2.92 3.04 5.45
C VAL A 23 -2.92 3.90 6.72
N ILE A 24 -2.58 5.18 6.60
CA ILE A 24 -2.63 6.12 7.74
C ILE A 24 -4.05 6.26 8.28
N GLN A 25 -5.05 6.34 7.39
CA GLN A 25 -6.45 6.46 7.79
C GLN A 25 -6.99 5.21 8.48
N SER A 26 -6.51 4.00 8.12
CA SER A 26 -6.90 2.80 8.84
C SER A 26 -6.29 2.75 10.24
N ILE A 27 -5.01 3.15 10.38
CA ILE A 27 -4.35 3.28 11.68
C ILE A 27 -5.04 4.33 12.56
N GLU A 28 -5.35 5.50 11.99
CA GLU A 28 -6.06 6.58 12.69
C GLU A 28 -7.41 6.10 13.22
N TRP A 29 -8.20 5.47 12.37
CA TRP A 29 -9.50 4.94 12.75
C TRP A 29 -9.37 3.85 13.81
N GLY A 30 -8.49 2.88 13.61
CA GLY A 30 -8.30 1.77 14.53
C GLY A 30 -7.86 2.22 15.92
N LEU A 31 -6.92 3.16 16.02
CA LEU A 31 -6.49 3.72 17.30
C LEU A 31 -7.62 4.47 18.02
N LYS A 32 -8.43 5.26 17.30
CA LYS A 32 -9.60 5.96 17.88
C LYS A 32 -10.64 4.98 18.40
N GLU A 33 -10.94 3.93 17.66
CA GLU A 33 -11.88 2.87 18.09
C GLU A 33 -11.37 2.09 19.31
N LEU A 34 -10.06 2.03 19.50
CA LEU A 34 -9.42 1.45 20.70
C LEU A 34 -9.32 2.47 21.86
N GLY A 35 -10.06 3.58 21.80
CA GLY A 35 -10.12 4.60 22.85
C GLY A 35 -8.87 5.46 22.98
N GLN A 36 -7.99 5.47 21.98
CA GLN A 36 -6.78 6.29 22.01
C GLN A 36 -7.05 7.71 21.48
N SER A 37 -6.34 8.70 22.01
CA SER A 37 -6.34 10.05 21.45
C SER A 37 -5.38 10.10 20.27
N VAL A 38 -5.85 10.52 19.10
CA VAL A 38 -5.05 10.51 17.85
C VAL A 38 -5.11 11.87 17.17
N THR A 39 -3.94 12.38 16.78
CA THR A 39 -3.80 13.56 15.92
C THR A 39 -3.02 13.20 14.65
N TYR A 40 -3.14 14.02 13.61
CA TYR A 40 -2.45 13.82 12.33
C TYR A 40 -1.84 15.13 11.85
N ALA A 41 -0.63 15.09 11.32
CA ALA A 41 -0.01 16.22 10.65
C ALA A 41 0.88 15.79 9.48
N LEU A 42 1.05 16.71 8.52
CA LEU A 42 2.08 16.59 7.50
C LEU A 42 3.39 17.17 8.04
N ASN A 43 4.49 16.42 7.89
CA ASN A 43 5.85 16.88 8.18
C ASN A 43 6.11 17.45 9.59
N ASN A 44 5.21 17.25 10.54
CA ASN A 44 5.36 17.72 11.91
C ASN A 44 5.11 16.56 12.86
N PHE A 45 5.94 16.44 13.89
CA PHE A 45 5.76 15.47 14.97
C PHE A 45 5.27 16.19 16.23
N ASP A 46 4.74 15.45 17.20
CA ASP A 46 4.33 16.00 18.50
C ASP A 46 5.24 15.43 19.60
N PRO A 47 6.06 16.25 20.28
CA PRO A 47 6.98 15.78 21.32
C PRO A 47 6.27 15.16 22.52
N GLU A 48 4.99 15.48 22.75
CA GLU A 48 4.19 15.01 23.88
C GLU A 48 3.33 13.77 23.53
N SER A 49 3.58 13.14 22.38
CA SER A 49 2.82 11.99 21.88
C SER A 49 3.74 10.83 21.48
N ILE A 50 3.18 9.62 21.45
CA ILE A 50 3.78 8.50 20.73
C ILE A 50 3.61 8.78 19.22
N ASN A 51 4.70 9.08 18.53
CA ASN A 51 4.66 9.37 17.11
C ASN A 51 4.66 8.06 16.30
N ILE A 52 3.77 7.95 15.32
CA ILE A 52 3.83 6.91 14.28
C ILE A 52 4.13 7.64 12.96
N ILE A 53 5.31 7.41 12.42
CA ILE A 53 5.83 8.14 11.26
C ILE A 53 5.76 7.27 10.01
N PHE A 54 5.17 7.83 8.96
CA PHE A 54 5.06 7.23 7.64
C PHE A 54 5.95 8.01 6.67
N GLY A 55 6.81 7.31 5.92
CA GLY A 55 7.74 7.95 4.99
C GLY A 55 9.05 8.44 5.62
N ALA A 56 9.50 7.84 6.72
CA ALA A 56 10.71 8.27 7.43
C ALA A 56 11.99 8.15 6.59
N GLN A 57 12.01 7.30 5.55
CA GLN A 57 13.16 7.11 4.65
C GLN A 57 13.55 8.34 3.82
N VAL A 58 12.70 9.39 3.82
CA VAL A 58 13.00 10.68 3.17
C VAL A 58 13.27 11.81 4.16
N LEU A 59 13.26 11.54 5.47
CA LEU A 59 13.57 12.54 6.49
C LEU A 59 15.08 12.66 6.67
N PRO A 60 15.64 13.89 6.68
CA PRO A 60 17.04 14.08 7.00
C PRO A 60 17.37 13.54 8.40
N ILE A 61 18.56 12.96 8.58
CA ILE A 61 19.02 12.41 9.87
C ILE A 61 18.90 13.44 11.01
N GLY A 62 19.23 14.70 10.78
CA GLY A 62 19.10 15.76 11.79
C GLY A 62 17.65 16.04 12.25
N VAL A 63 16.63 15.61 11.48
CA VAL A 63 15.23 15.59 11.91
C VAL A 63 14.96 14.33 12.74
N LEU A 64 15.42 13.17 12.28
CA LEU A 64 15.29 11.89 13.00
C LEU A 64 15.95 11.93 14.39
N GLU A 65 17.05 12.68 14.54
CA GLU A 65 17.73 12.88 15.82
C GLU A 65 16.84 13.54 16.87
N LYS A 66 15.95 14.44 16.45
CA LYS A 66 15.06 15.23 17.33
C LYS A 66 13.79 14.50 17.75
N LEU A 67 13.47 13.37 17.11
CA LEU A 67 12.27 12.61 17.41
C LEU A 67 12.34 11.97 18.81
N PRO A 68 11.23 11.93 19.57
CA PRO A 68 11.15 11.24 20.86
C PRO A 68 11.56 9.76 20.77
N GLY A 69 12.22 9.23 21.79
CA GLY A 69 12.76 7.86 21.78
C GLY A 69 11.71 6.75 21.69
N ASN A 70 10.46 7.03 22.05
CA ASN A 70 9.31 6.13 21.92
C ASN A 70 8.59 6.23 20.56
N THR A 71 9.21 6.87 19.56
CA THR A 71 8.67 6.95 18.20
C THR A 71 8.63 5.57 17.53
N ILE A 72 7.58 5.35 16.75
CA ILE A 72 7.37 4.19 15.89
C ILE A 72 7.51 4.64 14.44
N ILE A 73 8.33 3.94 13.66
CA ILE A 73 8.44 4.11 12.21
C ILE A 73 7.64 3.02 11.53
N TYR A 74 6.61 3.39 10.78
CA TYR A 74 5.87 2.41 9.97
C TYR A 74 6.49 2.34 8.58
N ASN A 75 7.32 1.30 8.37
CA ASN A 75 7.94 1.02 7.08
C ASN A 75 6.91 0.41 6.13
N LEU A 76 6.68 1.08 5.01
CA LEU A 76 5.84 0.59 3.89
C LEU A 76 6.67 0.32 2.62
N GLU A 77 7.99 0.42 2.71
CA GLU A 77 8.90 0.22 1.58
C GLU A 77 9.27 -1.25 1.40
N GLN A 78 9.44 -1.65 0.15
CA GLN A 78 9.94 -2.98 -0.20
C GLN A 78 11.47 -3.01 -0.11
N ILE A 79 12.01 -3.75 0.85
CA ILE A 79 13.47 -3.87 1.08
C ILE A 79 13.97 -5.32 1.00
N ARG A 80 13.08 -6.27 0.66
CA ARG A 80 13.46 -7.68 0.48
C ARG A 80 14.60 -7.81 -0.52
N GLY A 81 15.61 -8.58 -0.12
CA GLY A 81 16.80 -8.83 -0.93
C GLY A 81 17.82 -7.69 -0.95
N SER A 82 17.51 -6.53 -0.38
CA SER A 82 18.45 -5.41 -0.33
C SER A 82 19.60 -5.72 0.62
N SER A 83 20.83 -5.44 0.17
CA SER A 83 22.00 -5.45 1.04
C SER A 83 22.11 -4.15 1.84
N LYS A 84 22.95 -4.15 2.88
CA LYS A 84 23.18 -2.99 3.75
C LYS A 84 23.54 -1.72 2.97
N ASP A 85 24.39 -1.83 1.95
CA ASP A 85 24.88 -0.70 1.15
C ASP A 85 23.86 -0.15 0.14
N GLN A 86 22.79 -0.92 -0.15
CA GLN A 86 21.71 -0.51 -1.03
C GLN A 86 20.61 0.28 -0.30
N ILE A 87 20.66 0.28 1.04
CA ILE A 87 19.68 0.91 1.90
C ILE A 87 20.18 2.28 2.34
N ARG A 88 19.27 3.26 2.33
CA ARG A 88 19.56 4.66 2.66
C ARG A 88 20.10 4.81 4.10
N PRO A 89 21.05 5.72 4.37
CA PRO A 89 21.56 5.99 5.72
C PRO A 89 20.47 6.30 6.75
N GLU A 90 19.41 6.99 6.34
CA GLU A 90 18.24 7.31 7.17
C GLU A 90 17.57 6.05 7.71
N VAL A 91 17.49 5.01 6.89
CA VAL A 91 16.89 3.72 7.23
C VAL A 91 17.74 2.96 8.25
N HIS A 92 19.07 2.98 8.07
CA HIS A 92 20.01 2.47 9.08
C HIS A 92 19.89 3.24 10.40
N PHE A 93 19.76 4.56 10.34
CA PHE A 93 19.63 5.38 11.52
C PHE A 93 18.36 5.04 12.31
N TYR A 94 17.19 5.06 11.66
CA TYR A 94 15.93 4.89 12.39
C TYR A 94 15.73 3.45 12.87
N SER A 95 16.20 2.44 12.14
CA SER A 95 16.06 1.02 12.52
C SER A 95 16.92 0.62 13.71
N ASN A 96 17.98 1.40 14.00
CA ASN A 96 18.80 1.24 15.19
C ASN A 96 18.28 2.00 16.42
N LYS A 97 17.46 3.05 16.20
CA LYS A 97 17.02 3.98 17.25
C LYS A 97 15.58 3.75 17.70
N PHE A 98 14.68 3.42 16.79
CA PHE A 98 13.24 3.41 17.01
C PHE A 98 12.63 2.02 16.81
N GLN A 99 11.40 1.84 17.28
CA GLN A 99 10.59 0.69 16.88
C GLN A 99 10.22 0.83 15.41
N VAL A 100 10.33 -0.25 14.65
CA VAL A 100 9.88 -0.34 13.26
C VAL A 100 8.66 -1.25 13.20
N TRP A 101 7.54 -0.70 12.77
CA TRP A 101 6.42 -1.49 12.27
C TRP A 101 6.68 -1.83 10.80
N GLU A 102 6.82 -3.12 10.53
CA GLU A 102 7.07 -3.65 9.19
C GLU A 102 5.77 -4.23 8.62
N TYR A 103 5.35 -3.78 7.44
CA TYR A 103 4.10 -4.23 6.86
C TYR A 103 4.14 -5.64 6.29
N SER A 104 5.31 -6.15 5.89
CA SER A 104 5.46 -7.44 5.24
C SER A 104 6.54 -8.30 5.88
N PRO A 105 6.23 -9.56 6.27
CA PRO A 105 7.24 -10.47 6.81
C PRO A 105 8.37 -10.78 5.80
N SER A 106 8.13 -10.56 4.51
CA SER A 106 9.15 -10.71 3.46
C SER A 106 10.35 -9.76 3.57
N ASN A 107 10.21 -8.66 4.32
CA ASN A 107 11.30 -7.72 4.58
C ASN A 107 12.16 -8.13 5.79
N LEU A 108 11.73 -9.09 6.64
CA LEU A 108 12.37 -9.37 7.92
C LEU A 108 13.84 -9.78 7.81
N LEU A 109 14.19 -10.60 6.82
CA LEU A 109 15.58 -11.00 6.61
C LEU A 109 16.47 -9.78 6.28
N ALA A 110 15.96 -8.80 5.52
CA ALA A 110 16.71 -7.59 5.23
C ALA A 110 16.93 -6.75 6.50
N TRP A 111 15.92 -6.66 7.38
CA TRP A 111 16.06 -6.02 8.69
C TRP A 111 17.09 -6.71 9.59
N GLU A 112 17.06 -8.03 9.64
CA GLU A 112 18.03 -8.84 10.39
C GLU A 112 19.47 -8.60 9.90
N LEU A 113 19.69 -8.66 8.58
CA LEU A 113 21.01 -8.41 7.97
C LEU A 113 21.51 -6.97 8.19
N MET A 114 20.60 -6.01 8.39
CA MET A 114 20.95 -4.63 8.75
C MET A 114 21.25 -4.45 10.24
N GLY A 115 20.95 -5.45 11.08
CA GLY A 115 21.09 -5.36 12.53
C GLY A 115 20.00 -4.52 13.20
N ALA A 116 18.83 -4.38 12.56
CA ALA A 116 17.70 -3.67 13.15
C ALA A 116 17.26 -4.36 14.45
N LYS A 117 17.05 -3.56 15.50
CA LYS A 117 16.92 -4.10 16.86
C LYS A 117 15.49 -4.37 17.30
N ASN A 118 14.55 -3.60 16.78
CA ASN A 118 13.16 -3.59 17.24
C ASN A 118 12.21 -3.52 16.04
N VAL A 119 12.00 -4.66 15.39
CA VAL A 119 11.11 -4.79 14.23
C VAL A 119 9.94 -5.69 14.60
N GLN A 120 8.73 -5.20 14.35
CA GLN A 120 7.49 -5.93 14.59
C GLN A 120 6.67 -5.94 13.31
N VAL A 121 6.16 -7.10 12.91
CA VAL A 121 5.27 -7.19 11.76
C VAL A 121 3.89 -6.63 12.14
N VAL A 122 3.52 -5.53 11.48
CA VAL A 122 2.21 -4.88 11.62
C VAL A 122 1.65 -4.71 10.20
N PRO A 123 0.87 -5.68 9.70
CA PRO A 123 0.44 -5.68 8.31
C PRO A 123 -0.57 -4.58 8.01
N VAL A 124 -0.67 -4.20 6.72
CA VAL A 124 -1.76 -3.33 6.26
C VAL A 124 -3.09 -4.05 6.50
N ALA A 125 -4.03 -3.35 7.11
CA ALA A 125 -5.30 -3.91 7.56
C ALA A 125 -6.47 -2.96 7.30
N TYR A 126 -7.67 -3.54 7.29
CA TYR A 126 -8.90 -2.90 6.91
C TYR A 126 -9.49 -2.04 8.03
N ALA A 127 -10.02 -0.88 7.64
CA ALA A 127 -10.93 -0.06 8.44
C ALA A 127 -12.15 0.30 7.58
N PRO A 128 -13.36 0.42 8.15
CA PRO A 128 -14.57 0.82 7.43
C PRO A 128 -14.45 2.15 6.68
N THR A 129 -13.63 3.08 7.19
CA THR A 129 -13.34 4.38 6.56
C THR A 129 -12.65 4.28 5.20
N LEU A 130 -12.12 3.10 4.83
CA LEU A 130 -11.52 2.85 3.53
C LEU A 130 -12.57 2.55 2.45
N THR A 131 -13.74 2.01 2.80
CA THR A 131 -14.82 1.73 1.86
C THR A 131 -15.64 2.99 1.63
N ARG A 132 -15.24 3.79 0.65
CA ARG A 132 -15.80 5.12 0.40
C ARG A 132 -16.00 5.49 -1.06
N ILE A 133 -15.51 4.69 -1.99
CA ILE A 133 -15.64 4.95 -3.43
C ILE A 133 -16.97 4.36 -3.91
N PRO A 134 -17.92 5.17 -4.38
CA PRO A 134 -19.17 4.67 -4.93
C PRO A 134 -18.91 3.96 -6.27
N LYS A 135 -19.62 2.86 -6.51
CA LYS A 135 -19.62 2.18 -7.82
C LYS A 135 -20.72 2.81 -8.69
N PRO A 136 -20.37 3.56 -9.76
CA PRO A 136 -21.37 4.16 -10.64
C PRO A 136 -22.09 3.08 -11.46
N HIS A 137 -23.28 3.41 -11.98
CA HIS A 137 -24.02 2.53 -12.89
C HIS A 137 -23.25 2.23 -14.18
N THR A 138 -22.50 3.22 -14.68
CA THR A 138 -21.68 3.10 -15.88
C THR A 138 -20.20 3.26 -15.51
N GLN A 139 -19.40 2.29 -15.93
CA GLN A 139 -17.94 2.30 -15.82
C GLN A 139 -17.38 2.39 -17.24
N ASP A 140 -16.88 3.57 -17.62
CA ASP A 140 -16.41 3.90 -18.96
C ASP A 140 -14.91 3.66 -19.16
N ILE A 141 -14.19 3.37 -18.07
CA ILE A 141 -12.81 2.90 -18.11
C ILE A 141 -12.83 1.39 -18.01
N ASP A 142 -12.33 0.69 -19.01
CA ASP A 142 -12.23 -0.76 -18.97
C ASP A 142 -11.13 -1.18 -18.00
N VAL A 143 -9.93 -0.63 -18.18
CA VAL A 143 -8.76 -0.95 -17.35
C VAL A 143 -8.08 0.34 -16.87
N LEU A 144 -7.87 0.44 -15.57
CA LEU A 144 -7.03 1.47 -14.97
C LEU A 144 -5.71 0.89 -14.49
N ILE A 145 -4.62 1.55 -14.86
CA ILE A 145 -3.29 1.37 -14.28
C ILE A 145 -2.94 2.68 -13.59
N TYR A 146 -2.48 2.64 -12.33
CA TYR A 146 -2.00 3.84 -11.67
C TYR A 146 -0.77 3.63 -10.79
N GLY A 147 0.00 4.70 -10.63
CA GLY A 147 1.27 4.74 -9.92
C GLY A 147 2.40 5.26 -10.81
N LEU A 148 3.64 5.10 -10.34
CA LEU A 148 4.82 5.54 -11.10
C LEU A 148 4.89 4.85 -12.47
N THR A 149 5.39 5.58 -13.46
CA THR A 149 5.69 5.04 -14.78
C THR A 149 6.80 4.00 -14.71
N GLY A 150 6.83 3.09 -15.69
CA GLY A 150 7.91 2.12 -15.86
C GLY A 150 7.76 1.44 -17.21
N LYS A 151 8.87 0.96 -17.79
CA LYS A 151 8.90 0.37 -19.13
C LYS A 151 7.85 -0.74 -19.29
N LYS A 152 7.85 -1.75 -18.41
CA LYS A 152 6.88 -2.86 -18.39
C LYS A 152 5.42 -2.40 -18.31
N ARG A 153 5.15 -1.37 -17.49
CA ARG A 153 3.80 -0.80 -17.34
C ARG A 153 3.32 -0.09 -18.61
N LEU A 154 4.20 0.69 -19.24
CA LEU A 154 3.89 1.40 -20.47
C LEU A 154 3.73 0.44 -21.64
N GLU A 155 4.55 -0.60 -21.74
CA GLU A 155 4.40 -1.66 -22.74
C GLU A 155 3.04 -2.36 -22.62
N ILE A 156 2.65 -2.77 -21.41
CA ILE A 156 1.33 -3.37 -21.16
C ILE A 156 0.20 -2.39 -21.48
N PHE A 157 0.33 -1.12 -21.07
CA PHE A 157 -0.64 -0.07 -21.39
C PHE A 157 -0.84 0.07 -22.92
N HIS A 158 0.25 0.06 -23.69
CA HIS A 158 0.18 0.11 -25.15
C HIS A 158 -0.46 -1.16 -25.74
N GLN A 159 -0.15 -2.34 -25.22
CA GLN A 159 -0.76 -3.60 -25.67
C GLN A 159 -2.28 -3.60 -25.45
N LEU A 160 -2.76 -3.18 -24.28
CA LEU A 160 -4.19 -3.07 -23.99
C LEU A 160 -4.86 -2.05 -24.92
N SER A 161 -4.24 -0.89 -25.11
CA SER A 161 -4.76 0.16 -26.00
C SER A 161 -4.86 -0.31 -27.46
N ASN A 162 -3.84 -1.03 -27.95
CA ASN A 162 -3.82 -1.59 -29.30
C ASN A 162 -4.85 -2.72 -29.50
N ALA A 163 -5.27 -3.38 -28.42
CA ALA A 163 -6.37 -4.34 -28.43
C ALA A 163 -7.76 -3.67 -28.40
N GLY A 164 -7.84 -2.34 -28.42
CA GLY A 164 -9.10 -1.59 -28.41
C GLY A 164 -9.73 -1.42 -27.03
N ILE A 165 -8.99 -1.73 -25.95
CA ILE A 165 -9.48 -1.63 -24.57
C ILE A 165 -9.37 -0.17 -24.10
N SER A 166 -10.46 0.41 -23.58
CA SER A 166 -10.48 1.75 -22.98
C SER A 166 -9.61 1.79 -21.72
N THR A 167 -8.32 2.07 -21.91
CA THR A 167 -7.31 1.97 -20.85
C THR A 167 -6.85 3.35 -20.42
N ILE A 168 -6.80 3.59 -19.11
CA ILE A 168 -6.20 4.81 -18.53
C ILE A 168 -4.94 4.44 -17.74
N PHE A 169 -3.85 5.18 -18.00
CA PHE A 169 -2.67 5.20 -17.14
C PHE A 169 -2.62 6.52 -16.37
N ALA A 170 -2.63 6.46 -15.04
CA ALA A 170 -2.58 7.64 -14.17
C ALA A 170 -1.35 7.65 -13.26
N SER A 171 -0.54 8.70 -13.34
CA SER A 171 0.61 8.93 -12.45
C SER A 171 0.45 10.25 -11.70
N GLY A 172 0.79 10.25 -10.41
CA GLY A 172 0.74 11.46 -9.58
C GLY A 172 -0.65 11.86 -9.07
N PHE A 173 -1.67 11.03 -9.28
CA PHE A 173 -3.03 11.26 -8.76
C PHE A 173 -3.23 10.56 -7.41
N TYR A 174 -3.79 11.28 -6.45
CA TYR A 174 -4.09 10.80 -5.09
C TYR A 174 -5.43 11.37 -4.63
N GLY A 175 -5.98 10.80 -3.55
CA GLY A 175 -7.25 11.23 -2.98
C GLY A 175 -8.38 11.22 -4.02
N GLU A 176 -9.25 12.22 -3.98
CA GLU A 176 -10.49 12.26 -4.77
C GLU A 176 -10.26 12.08 -6.28
N ALA A 177 -9.23 12.72 -6.86
CA ALA A 177 -8.98 12.60 -8.29
C ALA A 177 -8.60 11.16 -8.70
N ARG A 178 -7.87 10.43 -7.84
CA ARG A 178 -7.59 8.99 -8.05
C ARG A 178 -8.84 8.16 -7.81
N ASP A 179 -9.60 8.49 -6.77
CA ASP A 179 -10.80 7.75 -6.37
C ASP A 179 -11.88 7.82 -7.46
N GLN A 180 -12.00 8.94 -8.19
CA GLN A 180 -12.86 9.09 -9.37
C GLN A 180 -12.48 8.15 -10.51
N LEU A 181 -11.17 7.99 -10.78
CA LEU A 181 -10.69 7.04 -11.79
C LEU A 181 -10.99 5.60 -11.35
N ILE A 182 -10.72 5.28 -10.08
CA ILE A 182 -11.01 3.95 -9.51
C ILE A 182 -12.51 3.61 -9.65
N ALA A 183 -13.40 4.55 -9.33
CA ALA A 183 -14.86 4.38 -9.42
C ALA A 183 -15.31 3.98 -10.83
N ARG A 184 -14.82 4.73 -11.83
CA ARG A 184 -15.16 4.59 -13.26
C ARG A 184 -14.54 3.37 -13.94
N SER A 185 -13.59 2.69 -13.27
CA SER A 185 -12.87 1.56 -13.83
C SER A 185 -13.59 0.25 -13.60
N LYS A 186 -13.74 -0.60 -14.61
CA LYS A 186 -14.22 -1.99 -14.44
C LYS A 186 -13.16 -2.82 -13.72
N VAL A 187 -11.94 -2.84 -14.26
CA VAL A 187 -10.78 -3.56 -13.72
C VAL A 187 -9.68 -2.57 -13.36
N VAL A 188 -8.96 -2.85 -12.26
CA VAL A 188 -7.72 -2.15 -11.93
C VAL A 188 -6.55 -3.13 -12.04
N LEU A 189 -5.58 -2.79 -12.88
CA LEU A 189 -4.43 -3.63 -13.19
C LEU A 189 -3.22 -3.19 -12.35
N ASN A 190 -2.78 -4.06 -11.45
CA ASN A 190 -1.61 -3.87 -10.61
C ASN A 190 -0.39 -4.56 -11.22
N ILE A 191 0.58 -3.75 -11.68
CA ILE A 191 1.79 -4.26 -12.30
C ILE A 191 2.97 -3.94 -11.38
N ASN A 192 3.80 -4.93 -11.08
CA ASN A 192 4.99 -4.70 -10.27
C ASN A 192 5.99 -3.79 -11.00
N LEU A 193 6.55 -2.80 -10.30
CA LEU A 193 7.58 -1.90 -10.84
C LEU A 193 9.00 -2.38 -10.51
N TYR A 194 9.16 -3.09 -9.40
CA TYR A 194 10.41 -3.51 -8.82
C TYR A 194 10.54 -5.04 -8.91
N ASP A 195 11.06 -5.53 -10.03
CA ASP A 195 11.23 -6.97 -10.29
C ASP A 195 12.15 -7.68 -9.27
N PHE A 196 12.94 -6.91 -8.51
CA PHE A 196 13.91 -7.42 -7.55
C PHE A 196 13.29 -7.80 -6.19
N THR A 197 12.42 -6.95 -5.65
CA THR A 197 11.88 -7.11 -4.29
C THR A 197 10.83 -8.20 -4.23
N ARG A 198 10.05 -8.37 -5.31
CA ARG A 198 9.07 -9.47 -5.47
C ARG A 198 8.13 -9.59 -4.28
N ILE A 199 7.56 -8.46 -3.85
CA ILE A 199 6.49 -8.41 -2.85
C ILE A 199 5.25 -7.85 -3.56
N PHE A 200 4.11 -8.52 -3.39
CA PHE A 200 2.82 -8.01 -3.87
C PHE A 200 2.48 -6.67 -3.21
N GLU A 201 2.05 -5.69 -4.01
CA GLU A 201 1.82 -4.31 -3.59
C GLU A 201 0.53 -4.13 -2.77
N ILE A 202 0.40 -4.86 -1.66
CA ILE A 202 -0.77 -4.79 -0.78
C ILE A 202 -1.01 -3.39 -0.23
N VAL A 203 0.04 -2.57 -0.09
CA VAL A 203 -0.09 -1.14 0.27
C VAL A 203 -0.99 -0.39 -0.73
N ARG A 204 -0.88 -0.67 -2.03
CA ARG A 204 -1.75 -0.09 -3.07
C ARG A 204 -3.07 -0.86 -3.18
N VAL A 205 -2.98 -2.19 -3.22
CA VAL A 205 -4.13 -3.05 -3.56
C VAL A 205 -5.16 -3.10 -2.44
N SER A 206 -4.77 -3.00 -1.18
CA SER A 206 -5.67 -2.99 -0.02
C SER A 206 -6.82 -2.00 -0.18
N TYR A 207 -6.55 -0.80 -0.68
CA TYR A 207 -7.59 0.21 -0.90
C TYR A 207 -8.54 -0.14 -2.04
N LEU A 208 -8.06 -0.84 -3.07
CA LEU A 208 -8.89 -1.37 -4.16
C LEU A 208 -9.82 -2.48 -3.66
N LEU A 209 -9.29 -3.39 -2.83
CA LEU A 209 -10.07 -4.46 -2.20
C LEU A 209 -11.15 -3.88 -1.27
N ALA A 210 -10.79 -2.89 -0.44
CA ALA A 210 -11.74 -2.19 0.43
C ALA A 210 -12.89 -1.53 -0.34
N ASN A 211 -12.68 -1.16 -1.60
CA ASN A 211 -13.67 -0.53 -2.46
C ASN A 211 -14.25 -1.47 -3.52
N LYS A 212 -14.19 -2.78 -3.29
CA LYS A 212 -14.80 -3.81 -4.15
C LYS A 212 -14.40 -3.64 -5.62
N LYS A 213 -13.10 -3.48 -5.89
CA LYS A 213 -12.56 -3.45 -7.26
C LYS A 213 -12.02 -4.79 -7.69
N ALA A 214 -12.31 -5.17 -8.95
CA ALA A 214 -11.70 -6.32 -9.59
C ALA A 214 -10.22 -5.98 -9.85
N VAL A 215 -9.32 -6.63 -9.13
CA VAL A 215 -7.88 -6.43 -9.27
C VAL A 215 -7.26 -7.60 -10.03
N ILE A 216 -6.62 -7.29 -11.15
CA ILE A 216 -5.72 -8.20 -11.84
C ILE A 216 -4.31 -7.77 -11.50
N ALA A 217 -3.44 -8.70 -11.12
CA ALA A 217 -2.08 -8.41 -10.73
C ALA A 217 -1.07 -9.28 -11.49
N THR A 218 -0.06 -8.65 -12.09
CA THR A 218 1.06 -9.40 -12.67
C THR A 218 1.98 -9.88 -11.54
N ILE A 219 2.39 -11.14 -11.60
CA ILE A 219 3.36 -11.71 -10.67
C ILE A 219 4.54 -12.30 -11.42
N ASP A 220 5.72 -12.15 -10.82
CA ASP A 220 6.93 -12.83 -11.25
C ASP A 220 7.16 -14.08 -10.37
N PRO A 221 7.96 -15.07 -10.82
CA PRO A 221 8.32 -16.22 -9.99
C PRO A 221 8.87 -15.78 -8.63
N ASN A 222 8.44 -16.42 -7.54
CA ASN A 222 8.82 -16.10 -6.15
C ASN A 222 8.30 -14.75 -5.61
N THR A 223 7.32 -14.13 -6.29
CA THR A 223 6.55 -13.03 -5.70
C THR A 223 5.89 -13.49 -4.42
N TYR A 224 6.21 -12.83 -3.31
CA TYR A 224 5.55 -13.07 -2.04
C TYR A 224 4.17 -12.45 -2.05
N ILE A 225 3.18 -13.28 -1.75
CA ILE A 225 1.79 -12.91 -1.54
C ILE A 225 1.42 -13.52 -0.19
N GLU A 226 0.79 -12.73 0.67
CA GLU A 226 0.30 -13.24 1.95
C GLU A 226 -0.78 -14.31 1.67
N PRO A 227 -0.75 -15.48 2.34
CA PRO A 227 -1.60 -16.61 1.97
C PRO A 227 -3.09 -16.29 1.87
N GLU A 228 -3.62 -15.42 2.75
CA GLU A 228 -5.04 -15.06 2.68
C GLU A 228 -5.42 -14.28 1.41
N PHE A 229 -4.48 -13.58 0.77
CA PHE A 229 -4.77 -12.77 -0.43
C PHE A 229 -4.59 -13.52 -1.75
N LEU A 230 -4.18 -14.79 -1.73
CA LEU A 230 -3.96 -15.58 -2.95
C LEU A 230 -5.18 -15.64 -3.88
N GLU A 231 -6.37 -15.47 -3.32
CA GLU A 231 -7.62 -15.48 -4.08
C GLU A 231 -8.37 -14.13 -4.04
N ALA A 232 -7.79 -13.09 -3.44
CA ALA A 232 -8.38 -11.76 -3.33
C ALA A 232 -8.20 -10.90 -4.60
N ALA A 233 -7.29 -11.32 -5.47
CA ALA A 233 -7.01 -10.74 -6.77
C ALA A 233 -6.73 -11.85 -7.78
N LYS A 234 -6.81 -11.54 -9.07
CA LYS A 234 -6.42 -12.47 -10.13
C LYS A 234 -4.93 -12.28 -10.43
N PHE A 235 -4.11 -13.23 -10.00
CA PHE A 235 -2.67 -13.23 -10.28
C PHE A 235 -2.35 -13.92 -11.60
N ILE A 236 -1.51 -13.29 -12.42
CA ILE A 236 -1.18 -13.75 -13.77
C ILE A 236 0.27 -13.45 -14.13
N SER A 237 0.80 -14.17 -15.11
CA SER A 237 2.05 -13.81 -15.75
C SER A 237 1.86 -12.60 -16.69
N PRO A 238 2.91 -11.77 -16.92
CA PRO A 238 2.79 -10.56 -17.75
C PRO A 238 2.32 -10.80 -19.19
N ASP A 239 2.63 -11.96 -19.78
CA ASP A 239 2.24 -12.33 -21.15
C ASP A 239 0.74 -12.63 -21.31
N LYS A 240 0.02 -12.85 -20.19
CA LYS A 240 -1.41 -13.15 -20.17
C LYS A 240 -2.30 -11.95 -19.85
N VAL A 241 -1.72 -10.77 -19.69
CA VAL A 241 -2.45 -9.57 -19.24
C VAL A 241 -3.61 -9.21 -20.14
N VAL A 242 -3.39 -9.12 -21.46
CA VAL A 242 -4.43 -8.70 -22.40
C VAL A 242 -5.58 -9.72 -22.44
N GLU A 243 -5.26 -11.00 -22.60
CA GLU A 243 -6.22 -12.11 -22.63
C GLU A 243 -7.13 -12.12 -21.39
N ILE A 244 -6.52 -12.03 -20.20
CA ILE A 244 -7.26 -12.10 -18.94
C ILE A 244 -8.04 -10.81 -18.68
N CYS A 245 -7.54 -9.64 -19.07
CA CYS A 245 -8.33 -8.41 -19.01
C CYS A 245 -9.60 -8.53 -19.87
N ILE A 246 -9.48 -8.98 -21.13
CA ILE A 246 -10.64 -9.17 -22.02
C ILE A 246 -11.67 -10.10 -21.39
N HIS A 247 -11.23 -11.27 -20.92
CA HIS A 247 -12.10 -12.24 -20.28
C HIS A 247 -12.90 -11.65 -19.10
N PHE A 248 -12.23 -10.91 -18.20
CA PHE A 248 -12.95 -10.24 -17.11
C PHE A 248 -13.83 -9.10 -17.63
N LEU A 249 -13.46 -8.36 -18.67
CA LEU A 249 -14.30 -7.30 -19.24
C LEU A 249 -15.61 -7.84 -19.87
N GLU A 250 -15.59 -9.07 -20.37
CA GLU A 250 -16.76 -9.73 -20.98
C GLU A 250 -17.71 -10.37 -19.94
N SER A 251 -17.24 -10.65 -18.73
CA SER A 251 -18.03 -11.36 -17.69
C SER A 251 -18.26 -10.51 -16.43
N ASP A 252 -19.41 -9.84 -16.36
CA ASP A 252 -19.85 -9.09 -15.19
C ASP A 252 -19.96 -9.98 -13.94
N MET A 253 -20.42 -11.21 -14.12
CA MET A 253 -20.56 -12.19 -13.05
C MET A 253 -19.19 -12.48 -12.41
N GLU A 254 -18.19 -12.84 -13.22
CA GLU A 254 -16.86 -13.18 -12.72
C GLU A 254 -16.15 -11.97 -12.11
N ARG A 255 -16.32 -10.77 -12.67
CA ARG A 255 -15.82 -9.54 -12.04
C ARG A 255 -16.45 -9.33 -10.67
N ASN A 256 -17.77 -9.42 -10.56
CA ASN A 256 -18.46 -9.20 -9.28
C ASN A 256 -18.05 -10.26 -8.23
N VAL A 257 -17.82 -11.51 -8.64
CA VAL A 257 -17.29 -12.56 -7.75
C VAL A 257 -15.89 -12.18 -7.25
N LEU A 258 -15.00 -11.73 -8.14
CA LEU A 258 -13.64 -11.30 -7.77
C LEU A 258 -13.68 -10.08 -6.84
N GLU A 259 -14.52 -9.08 -7.14
CA GLU A 259 -14.72 -7.89 -6.31
C GLU A 259 -15.17 -8.23 -4.89
N GLN A 260 -16.18 -9.11 -4.78
CA GLN A 260 -16.73 -9.50 -3.48
C GLN A 260 -15.73 -10.33 -2.69
N LYS A 261 -15.02 -11.25 -3.36
CA LYS A 261 -13.98 -12.08 -2.73
C LYS A 261 -12.84 -11.22 -2.20
N GLY A 262 -12.33 -10.31 -3.01
CA GLY A 262 -11.29 -9.35 -2.63
C GLY A 262 -11.67 -8.51 -1.41
N PHE A 263 -12.87 -7.92 -1.44
CA PHE A 263 -13.38 -7.16 -0.30
C PHE A 263 -13.54 -8.01 0.96
N ASN A 264 -14.18 -9.18 0.84
CA ASN A 264 -14.41 -10.07 1.98
C ASN A 264 -13.09 -10.49 2.63
N THR A 265 -12.09 -10.89 1.84
CA THR A 265 -10.77 -11.25 2.34
C THR A 265 -10.12 -10.09 3.10
N PHE A 266 -10.08 -8.89 2.49
CA PHE A 266 -9.41 -7.76 3.15
C PHE A 266 -10.17 -7.31 4.41
N ALA A 267 -11.51 -7.31 4.38
CA ALA A 267 -12.35 -6.93 5.50
C ALA A 267 -12.20 -7.85 6.72
N GLN A 268 -11.77 -9.11 6.56
CA GLN A 268 -11.46 -9.99 7.69
C GLN A 268 -10.23 -9.54 8.48
N ARG A 269 -9.30 -8.80 7.85
CA ARG A 269 -8.11 -8.27 8.52
C ARG A 269 -8.45 -6.94 9.19
N ASP A 270 -9.21 -6.98 10.27
CA ASP A 270 -9.60 -5.78 11.05
C ASP A 270 -8.39 -5.12 11.71
N ILE A 271 -8.17 -3.84 11.41
CA ILE A 271 -7.05 -3.05 11.95
C ILE A 271 -7.03 -3.02 13.48
N ARG A 272 -8.19 -3.12 14.15
CA ARG A 272 -8.26 -3.10 15.62
C ARG A 272 -7.58 -4.32 16.22
N VAL A 273 -7.74 -5.50 15.62
CA VAL A 273 -7.08 -6.74 16.08
C VAL A 273 -5.57 -6.62 15.91
N ILE A 274 -5.13 -6.10 14.76
CA ILE A 274 -3.72 -5.89 14.47
C ILE A 274 -3.09 -4.89 15.46
N LEU A 275 -3.75 -3.77 15.72
CA LEU A 275 -3.25 -2.74 16.64
C LEU A 275 -3.25 -3.20 18.10
N LYS A 276 -4.26 -3.94 18.56
CA LYS A 276 -4.27 -4.54 19.90
C LYS A 276 -3.05 -5.44 20.12
N ALA A 277 -2.80 -6.34 19.17
CA ALA A 277 -1.63 -7.20 19.19
C ALA A 277 -0.32 -6.39 19.11
N ALA A 278 -0.27 -5.35 18.27
CA ALA A 278 0.91 -4.54 18.08
C ALA A 278 1.30 -3.75 19.35
N LEU A 279 0.30 -3.23 20.06
CA LEU A 279 0.46 -2.35 21.22
C LEU A 279 0.37 -3.09 22.56
N GLY A 280 -0.04 -4.36 22.58
CA GLY A 280 -0.23 -5.14 23.80
C GLY A 280 -1.41 -4.66 24.66
N ILE A 281 -2.53 -4.26 24.04
CA ILE A 281 -3.74 -3.73 24.70
C ILE A 281 -5.01 -4.54 24.41
#